data_AF-A0A1D8AXG8-F1
#
_entry.id   AF-A0A1D8AXG8-F1
#
_cell.length_a   1.000
_cell.length_b   1.000
_cell.length_c   1.000
_cell.angle_alpha   90.00
_cell.angle_beta   90.00
_cell.angle_gamma   90.00
#
_symmetry.space_group_name_H-M   'P 1'
#
loop_
_entity.id
_entity.type
_entity.pdbx_description
1 polymer ?
#
loop_
_entity_poly.entity_id
_entity_poly.type
_entity_poly.pdbx_seq_one_letter_code
_entity_poly.pdbx_strand_id
1 'polypeptide(L)' 'MSNSDLDKKEAMLEIIAKVGRERAIDLVMQSYNTELLTSLLNRLEEGKASMIGGYKRRDHLTDAMKSVREVCELA' A
#
# COMPACT_ATOMS: atom_id res chain seq x y z
N MET A 1 -16.35 -7.02 -11.04
CA MET A 1 -15.53 -7.53 -9.93
C MET A 1 -15.51 -6.45 -8.87
N SER A 2 -16.25 -6.62 -7.78
CA SER A 2 -16.29 -5.64 -6.70
C SER A 2 -14.91 -5.59 -6.04
N ASN A 3 -14.22 -4.46 -6.11
CA ASN A 3 -13.14 -4.17 -5.18
C ASN A 3 -13.75 -4.32 -3.79
N SER A 4 -13.36 -5.34 -3.03
CA SER A 4 -13.47 -5.23 -1.58
C SER A 4 -12.50 -4.12 -1.20
N ASP A 5 -13.01 -2.89 -1.05
CA ASP A 5 -12.24 -1.81 -0.45
C ASP A 5 -11.85 -2.31 0.94
N LEU A 6 -10.56 -2.63 1.10
CA LEU A 6 -9.99 -3.09 2.36
C LEU A 6 -10.38 -2.08 3.45
N ASP A 7 -11.10 -2.53 4.48
CA ASP A 7 -11.32 -1.71 5.66
C ASP A 7 -9.96 -1.52 6.35
N LYS A 8 -9.38 -0.33 6.18
CA LYS A 8 -8.06 0.00 6.68
C LYS A 8 -8.00 -0.06 8.20
N LYS A 9 -9.10 0.23 8.89
CA LYS A 9 -9.14 0.20 10.36
C LYS A 9 -9.09 -1.24 10.84
N GLU A 10 -9.91 -2.12 10.27
CA GLU A 10 -9.92 -3.55 10.59
C GLU A 10 -8.57 -4.19 10.26
N ALA A 11 -8.05 -3.93 9.06
CA ALA A 11 -6.72 -4.38 8.63
C ALA A 11 -5.61 -3.96 9.61
N MET A 12 -5.61 -2.71 10.07
CA MET A 12 -4.62 -2.24 11.03
C MET A 12 -4.75 -2.97 12.37
N LEU A 13 -5.98 -3.21 12.84
CA LEU A 13 -6.21 -3.95 14.09
C LEU A 13 -5.70 -5.39 14.01
N GLU A 14 -5.91 -6.08 12.88
CA GLU A 14 -5.38 -7.42 12.65
C GLU A 14 -3.84 -7.44 12.66
N ILE A 15 -3.20 -6.49 11.97
CA ILE A 15 -1.74 -6.37 11.95
C ILE A 15 -1.23 -6.09 13.36
N ILE A 16 -1.84 -5.15 14.10
CA ILE A 16 -1.47 -4.83 15.49
C ILE A 16 -1.59 -6.07 16.38
N ALA A 17 -2.65 -6.87 16.21
CA ALA A 17 -2.84 -8.09 16.98
C ALA A 17 -1.74 -9.14 16.70
N LYS A 18 -1.22 -9.20 15.47
CA LYS A 18 -0.16 -10.14 15.07
C LYS A 18 1.24 -9.71 15.53
N VAL A 19 1.60 -8.44 15.37
CA VAL A 19 3.00 -7.97 15.53
C VAL A 19 3.22 -6.93 16.63
N GLY A 20 2.16 -6.46 17.28
CA GLY A 20 2.21 -5.35 18.25
C GLY A 20 2.16 -3.97 17.60
N ARG A 21 1.71 -2.96 18.37
CA ARG A 21 1.35 -1.64 17.84
C ARG A 21 2.50 -0.91 17.14
N GLU A 22 3.65 -0.79 17.80
CA GLU A 22 4.79 -0.03 17.26
C GLU A 22 5.32 -0.69 15.99
N ARG A 23 5.52 -2.00 16.01
CA ARG A 23 5.98 -2.75 14.85
C ARG A 23 4.98 -2.74 13.70
N ALA A 24 3.68 -2.75 13.98
CA ALA A 24 2.65 -2.60 12.96
C ALA A 24 2.74 -1.26 12.23
N ILE A 25 2.95 -0.17 12.99
CA ILE A 25 3.13 1.17 12.43
C ILE A 25 4.37 1.20 11.54
N ASP A 26 5.50 0.69 12.03
CA ASP A 26 6.76 0.69 11.28
C ASP A 26 6.65 -0.10 9.96
N LEU A 27 6.07 -1.29 10.00
CA LEU A 27 5.88 -2.14 8.81
C LEU A 27 4.97 -1.47 7.77
N VAL A 28 3.83 -0.91 8.20
CA VAL A 28 2.91 -0.22 7.29
C VAL A 28 3.56 1.03 6.70
N MET A 29 4.30 1.80 7.48
CA MET A 29 5.01 2.99 7.00
C MET A 29 6.13 2.63 6.00
N GLN A 30 6.90 1.58 6.26
CA GLN A 30 7.93 1.10 5.34
C GLN A 30 7.33 0.60 4.02
N SER A 31 6.25 -0.16 4.10
CA SER A 31 5.53 -0.63 2.91
C SER A 31 4.92 0.54 2.13
N TYR A 32 4.30 1.51 2.80
CA TYR A 32 3.77 2.72 2.17
C TYR A 32 4.84 3.52 1.42
N ASN A 33 6.00 3.72 2.04
CA ASN A 33 7.13 4.38 1.38
C ASN A 33 7.61 3.62 0.15
N THR A 34 7.61 2.28 0.22
CA THR A 34 7.97 1.42 -0.91
C THR A 34 6.98 1.58 -2.06
N GLU A 35 5.67 1.52 -1.79
CA GLU A 35 4.62 1.71 -2.81
C GLU A 35 4.70 3.09 -3.46
N LEU A 36 4.96 4.13 -2.66
CA LEU A 36 5.12 5.49 -3.16
C LEU A 36 6.35 5.62 -4.06
N LEU A 37 7.51 5.11 -3.62
CA LEU A 37 8.75 5.16 -4.39
C LEU A 37 8.65 4.36 -5.69
N THR A 38 8.10 3.15 -5.64
CA THR A 38 7.86 2.33 -6.85
C THR A 38 6.95 3.08 -7.82
N SER A 39 5.87 3.70 -7.33
CA SER A 39 4.99 4.49 -8.20
C SER A 39 5.70 5.70 -8.81
N LEU A 40 6.61 6.36 -8.08
CA LEU A 40 7.39 7.48 -8.61
C LEU A 40 8.44 7.01 -9.62
N LEU A 41 9.11 5.89 -9.37
CA LEU A 41 10.08 5.28 -10.27
C LEU A 41 9.40 4.87 -11.58
N ASN A 42 8.27 4.16 -11.51
CA ASN A 42 7.50 3.79 -12.70
C ASN A 42 7.10 5.03 -13.50
N ARG A 43 6.74 6.14 -12.84
CA ARG A 43 6.45 7.42 -13.54
C ARG A 43 7.67 8.02 -14.23
N LEU A 44 8.85 7.91 -13.64
CA LEU A 44 10.08 8.39 -14.26
C LEU A 44 10.45 7.53 -15.48
N GLU A 45 10.24 6.22 -15.39
CA GLU A 45 10.44 5.27 -16.49
C GLU A 45 9.42 5.45 -17.62
N GLU A 46 8.14 5.62 -17.28
CA GLU A 46 7.04 5.88 -18.23
C GLU A 46 7.07 7.31 -18.81
N GLY A 47 7.84 8.20 -18.17
CA GLY A 47 8.01 9.63 -18.46
C GLY A 47 8.61 9.99 -19.82
N LYS A 48 8.61 9.07 -20.80
CA LYS A 48 8.82 9.39 -22.22
C LYS A 48 7.56 9.35 -23.08
N ALA A 49 6.42 8.77 -22.66
CA ALA A 49 5.35 8.48 -23.62
C ALA A 49 3.91 8.94 -23.28
N SER A 50 3.51 9.15 -22.02
CA SER A 50 2.05 9.18 -21.69
C SER A 50 1.54 10.36 -20.85
N MET A 51 2.24 11.50 -20.82
CA MET A 51 1.82 12.70 -20.06
C MET A 51 0.58 13.44 -20.60
N ILE A 52 -0.24 12.81 -21.46
CA ILE A 52 -1.51 13.36 -21.95
C ILE A 52 -2.64 12.41 -21.55
N GLY A 53 -3.19 12.60 -20.34
CA GLY A 53 -4.41 11.93 -19.90
C GLY A 53 -4.38 11.42 -18.45
N GLY A 54 -4.67 12.31 -17.51
CA GLY A 54 -5.24 12.00 -16.19
C GLY A 54 -4.54 10.94 -15.35
N TYR A 55 -3.54 11.34 -14.57
CA TYR A 55 -2.99 10.51 -13.49
C TYR A 55 -4.11 10.13 -12.50
N LYS A 56 -4.53 8.86 -12.50
CA LYS A 56 -5.47 8.34 -11.50
C LYS A 56 -4.73 8.20 -10.18
N ARG A 57 -5.14 8.97 -9.15
CA ARG A 57 -4.56 8.88 -7.80
C ARG A 57 -4.68 7.44 -7.30
N ARG A 58 -3.54 6.80 -7.05
CA ARG A 58 -3.45 5.45 -6.47
C ARG A 58 -3.58 5.53 -4.95
N ASP A 59 -4.23 4.54 -4.33
CA ASP A 59 -4.34 4.42 -2.87
C ASP A 59 -3.18 3.57 -2.34
N HIS A 60 -2.02 4.20 -2.17
CA HIS A 60 -0.80 3.54 -1.71
C HIS A 60 -0.92 2.95 -0.31
N LEU A 61 -1.81 3.48 0.53
CA LEU A 61 -2.03 2.94 1.88
C LEU A 61 -2.76 1.60 1.82
N THR A 62 -3.79 1.49 0.98
CA THR A 62 -4.46 0.19 0.77
C THR A 62 -3.50 -0.85 0.21
N ASP A 63 -2.67 -0.48 -0.76
CA ASP A 63 -1.69 -1.41 -1.34
C ASP A 63 -0.65 -1.84 -0.29
N ALA A 64 -0.12 -0.89 0.49
CA ALA A 64 0.81 -1.19 1.58
C ALA A 64 0.22 -2.12 2.65
N MET A 65 -1.03 -1.88 3.07
CA MET A 65 -1.69 -2.72 4.07
C MET A 65 -1.96 -4.14 3.56
N LYS A 66 -2.23 -4.32 2.26
CA LYS A 66 -2.34 -5.66 1.65
C LYS A 66 -1.00 -6.39 1.71
N SER A 67 0.08 -5.73 1.30
CA SER A 67 1.44 -6.30 1.34
C SER A 67 1.85 -6.70 2.75
N VAL A 68 1.56 -5.88 3.76
CA VAL A 68 1.85 -6.22 5.17
C VAL A 68 1.00 -7.38 5.65
N ARG A 69 -0.29 -7.45 5.27
CA ARG A 69 -1.16 -8.59 5.64
C ARG A 69 -0.67 -9.90 5.02
N GLU A 70 -0.19 -9.88 3.77
CA GLU A 70 0.40 -11.05 3.12
C GLU A 70 1.64 -11.54 3.88
N VAL A 71 2.57 -10.64 4.22
CA VAL A 71 3.77 -10.97 5.01
C VAL A 71 3.42 -11.47 6.43
N CYS A 72 2.33 -10.98 7.00
CA CYS A 72 1.85 -11.39 8.32
C CYS A 72 0.98 -12.66 8.31
N GLU A 73 0.73 -13.25 7.13
CA GLU A 73 -0.16 -14.40 6.92
C GLU A 73 -1.61 -14.12 7.38
N LEU A 74 -2.09 -12.89 7.12
CA LEU A 74 -3.43 -12.40 7.47
C LEU A 74 -4.35 -12.24 6.24
N ALA A 75 -3.88 -12.66 5.05
CA ALA A 75 -4.55 -12.49 3.75
C ALA A 75 -4.87 -13.84 3.09
#